data_AF-A0A094EFI0-F1
#
_entry.id   AF-A0A094EFI0-F1
#
_cell.length_a   1.000
_cell.length_b   1.000
_cell.length_c   1.000
_cell.angle_alpha   90.00
_cell.angle_beta   90.00
_cell.angle_gamma   90.00
#
_symmetry.space_group_name_H-M   'P 1'
#
loop_
_entity.id
_entity.type
_entity.pdbx_description
1 polymer ?
#
loop_
_entity_poly.entity_id
_entity_poly.type
_entity_poly.pdbx_seq_one_letter_code
_entity_poly.pdbx_strand_id
1 'polypeptide(L)'
;MGKNKRQRLGGGPAKKYKPPAKPIPKHLKAASKGPATTPSAAAPAKKAAPQKKQAPIFPFSPADRILLIGDGDLSFAASLVSAHGCGHVVATVQERNRNELEEKYPHVGANVEVLEGKEQKVVFNVDAGRMG
;
A
#
# COMPACT_ATOMS: atom_id res chain seq x y z
N MET A 1 -50.93 12.15 -3.33
CA MET A 1 -50.47 12.07 -4.74
C MET A 1 -49.06 12.66 -4.83
N GLY A 2 -48.02 11.84 -4.95
CA GLY A 2 -46.64 12.31 -5.13
C GLY A 2 -45.82 11.20 -5.77
N LYS A 3 -45.74 11.21 -7.11
CA LYS A 3 -45.16 10.14 -7.92
C LYS A 3 -43.65 10.33 -8.05
N ASN A 4 -42.90 9.30 -7.68
CA ASN A 4 -41.47 9.16 -7.89
C ASN A 4 -41.10 9.37 -9.36
N LYS A 5 -40.26 10.36 -9.67
CA LYS A 5 -39.76 10.62 -11.02
C LYS A 5 -38.25 10.38 -11.07
N ARG A 6 -37.88 9.12 -11.28
CA ARG A 6 -36.53 8.72 -11.72
C ARG A 6 -36.24 9.44 -13.04
N GLN A 7 -35.28 10.36 -13.03
CA GLN A 7 -34.81 11.04 -14.22
C GLN A 7 -34.04 10.03 -15.08
N ARG A 8 -34.64 9.63 -16.21
CA ARG A 8 -33.94 9.03 -17.35
C ARG A 8 -33.62 10.15 -18.32
N LEU A 9 -32.35 10.49 -18.46
CA LEU A 9 -31.79 11.15 -19.65
C LEU A 9 -31.20 9.98 -20.46
N GLY A 10 -31.71 9.62 -21.64
CA GLY A 10 -31.77 10.46 -22.83
C GLY A 10 -30.65 9.96 -23.75
N GLY A 11 -31.00 9.07 -24.70
CA GLY A 11 -30.05 8.33 -25.53
C GLY A 11 -29.29 9.21 -26.52
N GLY A 12 -27.97 9.19 -26.41
CA GLY A 12 -27.02 9.57 -27.47
C GLY A 12 -26.28 8.31 -27.97
N PRO A 13 -25.65 8.34 -29.15
CA PRO A 13 -25.13 7.13 -29.79
C PRO A 13 -24.05 6.47 -28.93
N ALA A 14 -24.24 5.19 -28.63
CA ALA A 14 -23.32 4.37 -27.86
C ALA A 14 -21.98 4.22 -28.63
N LYS A 15 -20.97 5.02 -28.26
CA LYS A 15 -19.58 4.75 -28.64
C LYS A 15 -19.13 3.48 -27.93
N LYS A 16 -19.18 2.35 -28.65
CA LYS A 16 -18.58 1.08 -28.24
C LYS A 16 -17.08 1.31 -28.05
N TYR A 17 -16.60 1.32 -26.82
CA TYR A 17 -15.18 1.27 -26.53
C TYR A 17 -14.66 -0.12 -26.96
N LYS A 18 -13.94 -0.17 -28.08
CA LYS A 18 -13.18 -1.35 -28.51
C LYS A 18 -11.85 -1.33 -27.75
N PRO A 19 -11.51 -2.38 -26.97
CA PRO A 19 -10.20 -2.44 -26.35
C PRO A 19 -9.11 -2.46 -27.44
N PRO A 20 -7.97 -1.78 -27.24
CA PRO A 20 -6.88 -1.79 -28.21
C PRO A 20 -6.29 -3.20 -28.35
N ALA A 21 -6.11 -3.63 -29.60
CA ALA A 21 -5.52 -4.92 -29.94
C ALA A 21 -4.05 -4.95 -29.51
N LYS A 22 -3.68 -5.99 -28.76
CA LYS A 22 -2.27 -6.29 -28.43
C LYS A 22 -1.50 -6.57 -29.74
N PRO A 23 -0.29 -6.03 -29.93
CA PRO A 23 0.48 -6.26 -31.15
C PRO A 23 0.87 -7.74 -31.25
N ILE A 24 0.46 -8.36 -32.35
CA ILE A 24 0.82 -9.74 -32.71
C ILE A 24 2.30 -9.72 -33.16
N PRO A 25 3.18 -10.54 -32.58
CA PRO A 25 4.56 -10.64 -33.05
C PRO A 25 4.63 -11.20 -34.49
N LYS A 26 5.44 -10.56 -35.35
CA LYS A 26 5.62 -10.83 -36.79
C LYS A 26 6.38 -12.13 -37.10
N HIS A 27 6.10 -13.23 -36.40
CA HIS A 27 6.63 -14.54 -36.74
C HIS A 27 5.47 -15.54 -36.91
N LEU A 28 4.67 -15.33 -37.94
CA LEU A 28 3.83 -16.38 -38.53
C LEU A 28 3.93 -16.24 -40.05
N LYS A 29 5.08 -16.65 -40.61
CA LYS A 29 5.11 -17.14 -41.98
C LYS A 29 4.56 -18.57 -41.94
N ALA A 30 3.43 -18.76 -42.59
CA ALA A 30 2.92 -20.08 -42.93
C ALA A 30 3.85 -20.71 -43.98
N ALA A 31 4.31 -21.94 -43.72
CA ALA A 31 4.89 -22.81 -44.72
C ALA A 31 4.60 -24.28 -44.39
N SER A 32 3.61 -24.83 -45.09
CA SER A 32 3.57 -26.14 -45.76
C SER A 32 4.12 -27.43 -45.10
N LYS A 33 3.20 -28.42 -45.07
CA LYS A 33 3.35 -29.87 -45.35
C LYS A 33 3.90 -30.83 -44.25
N GLY A 34 2.96 -31.65 -43.74
CA GLY A 34 3.12 -33.10 -43.46
C GLY A 34 3.18 -33.51 -41.99
N PRO A 35 2.46 -34.57 -41.57
CA PRO A 35 2.82 -35.33 -40.38
C PRO A 35 3.28 -36.74 -40.75
N ALA A 36 4.52 -37.08 -40.39
CA ALA A 36 4.93 -38.45 -40.18
C ALA A 36 5.70 -38.53 -38.85
N THR A 37 5.03 -39.14 -37.86
CA THR A 37 5.56 -39.92 -36.72
C THR A 37 6.87 -39.51 -36.05
N THR A 38 6.80 -39.11 -34.77
CA THR A 38 7.42 -39.82 -33.61
C THR A 38 7.16 -39.03 -32.30
N PRO A 39 6.96 -39.71 -31.16
CA PRO A 39 6.68 -39.05 -29.88
C PRO A 39 7.98 -38.59 -29.23
N SER A 40 8.24 -37.28 -29.22
CA SER A 40 9.37 -36.71 -28.48
C SER A 40 8.98 -36.40 -27.05
N ALA A 41 9.79 -36.92 -26.13
CA ALA A 41 9.66 -36.89 -24.69
C ALA A 41 9.27 -35.51 -24.11
N ALA A 42 8.43 -35.55 -23.09
CA ALA A 42 8.02 -34.39 -22.31
C ALA A 42 9.24 -33.66 -21.74
N ALA A 43 9.49 -32.44 -22.22
CA ALA A 43 10.48 -31.54 -21.64
C ALA A 43 10.04 -31.13 -20.23
N PRO A 44 10.93 -31.12 -19.22
CA PRO A 44 10.58 -30.73 -17.87
C PRO A 44 10.23 -29.23 -17.82
N ALA A 45 9.11 -28.91 -17.17
CA ALA A 45 8.66 -27.55 -16.96
C ALA A 45 9.75 -26.73 -16.24
N LYS A 46 10.23 -25.66 -16.90
CA LYS A 46 11.17 -24.71 -16.30
C LYS A 46 10.48 -24.03 -15.11
N LYS A 47 10.90 -24.40 -13.89
CA LYS A 47 10.52 -23.70 -12.66
C LYS A 47 10.95 -22.24 -12.81
N ALA A 48 9.99 -21.32 -12.75
CA ALA A 48 10.27 -19.89 -12.78
C ALA A 48 11.21 -19.55 -11.61
N ALA A 49 12.35 -18.94 -11.92
CA ALA A 49 13.28 -18.49 -10.89
C ALA A 49 12.57 -17.46 -9.98
N PRO A 50 12.79 -17.51 -8.66
CA PRO A 50 12.18 -16.56 -7.73
C PRO A 50 12.61 -15.14 -8.11
N GLN A 51 11.64 -14.26 -8.37
CA GLN A 51 11.91 -12.84 -8.58
C GLN A 51 12.56 -12.28 -7.32
N LYS A 52 13.77 -11.72 -7.46
CA LYS A 52 14.45 -11.02 -6.37
C LYS A 52 13.57 -9.83 -5.95
N LYS A 53 12.99 -9.90 -4.75
CA LYS A 53 12.27 -8.78 -4.14
C LYS A 53 13.26 -7.63 -3.98
N GLN A 54 13.00 -6.51 -4.64
CA GLN A 54 13.77 -5.30 -4.44
C GLN A 54 13.51 -4.79 -3.02
N ALA A 55 14.57 -4.37 -2.33
CA ALA A 55 14.42 -3.75 -1.03
C ALA A 55 13.62 -2.45 -1.20
N PRO A 56 12.60 -2.20 -0.37
CA PRO A 56 11.87 -0.94 -0.41
C PRO A 56 12.83 0.22 -0.12
N ILE A 57 12.73 1.29 -0.91
CA ILE A 57 13.48 2.52 -0.68
C ILE A 57 12.77 3.26 0.45
N PHE A 58 13.48 3.49 1.55
CA PHE A 58 12.98 4.27 2.67
C PHE A 58 13.56 5.69 2.63
N PRO A 59 12.73 6.74 2.74
CA PRO A 59 13.19 8.11 2.53
C PRO A 59 13.91 8.72 3.73
N PHE A 60 14.02 8.00 4.86
CA PHE A 60 14.61 8.50 6.10
C PHE A 60 15.88 7.73 6.45
N SER A 61 16.89 8.46 6.90
CA SER A 61 18.09 7.94 7.54
C SER A 61 17.82 7.66 9.03
N PRO A 62 18.51 6.68 9.65
CA PRO A 62 18.41 6.43 11.10
C PRO A 62 18.68 7.66 11.98
N ALA A 63 19.50 8.60 11.50
CA ALA A 63 19.88 9.82 12.22
C ALA A 63 18.93 11.01 11.97
N ASP A 64 17.93 10.87 11.11
CA ASP A 64 17.00 11.95 10.80
C ASP A 64 16.12 12.27 12.00
N ARG A 65 15.83 13.56 12.18
CA ARG A 65 14.86 14.06 13.17
C ARG A 65 13.49 14.14 12.51
N ILE A 66 12.58 13.28 12.95
CA ILE A 66 11.26 13.08 12.35
C ILE A 66 10.20 13.57 13.33
N LEU A 67 9.35 14.49 12.87
CA LEU A 67 8.12 14.89 13.56
C LEU A 67 6.93 14.31 12.80
N LEU A 68 6.18 13.43 13.46
CA LEU A 68 4.94 12.87 12.94
C LEU A 68 3.77 13.61 13.54
N ILE A 69 2.94 14.19 12.67
CA ILE A 69 1.76 14.95 13.08
C ILE A 69 0.51 14.12 12.82
N GLY A 70 -0.30 13.89 13.85
CA GLY A 70 -1.58 13.18 13.73
C GLY A 70 -1.43 11.66 13.57
N ASP A 71 -0.43 11.05 14.23
CA ASP A 71 -0.24 9.60 14.23
C ASP A 71 -1.22 8.95 15.22
N GLY A 72 -2.39 8.55 14.74
CA GLY A 72 -3.54 8.22 15.58
C GLY A 72 -3.33 7.08 16.58
N ASP A 73 -2.75 5.94 16.18
CA ASP A 73 -2.53 4.77 17.05
C ASP A 73 -1.05 4.46 17.29
N LEU A 74 -0.18 5.41 16.93
CA LEU A 74 1.29 5.32 17.06
C LEU A 74 1.94 4.14 16.32
N SER A 75 1.20 3.43 15.46
CA SER A 75 1.72 2.27 14.75
C SER A 75 2.78 2.65 13.72
N PHE A 76 2.63 3.82 13.08
CA PHE A 76 3.60 4.30 12.11
C PHE A 76 4.90 4.74 12.80
N ALA A 77 4.81 5.50 13.89
CA ALA A 77 5.95 5.82 14.74
C ALA A 77 6.66 4.55 15.24
N ALA A 78 5.93 3.58 15.77
CA ALA A 78 6.52 2.33 16.25
C ALA A 78 7.25 1.57 15.12
N SER A 79 6.71 1.57 13.90
CA SER A 79 7.35 0.96 12.73
C SER A 79 8.65 1.67 12.33
N LEU A 80 8.68 3.00 12.34
CA LEU A 80 9.90 3.78 12.05
C LEU A 80 11.05 3.40 12.98
N VAL A 81 10.74 3.22 14.26
CA VAL A 81 11.76 2.99 15.27
C VAL A 81 12.13 1.50 15.32
N SER A 82 11.19 0.58 15.09
CA SER A 82 11.42 -0.88 15.10
C SER A 82 11.99 -1.44 13.80
N ALA A 83 11.43 -1.08 12.65
CA ALA A 83 11.82 -1.63 11.36
C ALA A 83 12.96 -0.84 10.71
N HIS A 84 13.00 0.48 10.89
CA HIS A 84 13.94 1.36 10.18
C HIS A 84 15.05 1.94 11.07
N GLY A 85 14.95 1.78 12.38
CA GLY A 85 15.97 2.21 13.33
C GLY A 85 16.10 3.74 13.43
N CYS A 86 15.04 4.48 13.12
CA CYS A 86 15.01 5.93 13.30
C CYS A 86 15.15 6.25 14.80
N GLY A 87 16.22 6.96 15.17
CA GLY A 87 16.56 7.24 16.57
C GLY A 87 15.94 8.52 17.14
N HIS A 88 15.35 9.37 16.31
CA HIS A 88 14.82 10.67 16.72
C HIS A 88 13.42 10.93 16.15
N VAL A 89 12.42 10.30 16.76
CA VAL A 89 11.01 10.39 16.39
C VAL A 89 10.23 11.10 17.50
N VAL A 90 9.48 12.12 17.11
CA VAL A 90 8.45 12.76 17.93
C VAL A 90 7.11 12.50 17.27
N ALA A 91 6.23 11.75 17.92
CA ALA A 91 4.89 11.45 17.42
C ALA A 91 3.86 12.30 18.15
N THR A 92 2.91 12.88 17.43
CA THR A 92 1.81 13.64 18.03
C THR A 92 0.47 12.95 17.83
N VAL A 93 -0.35 12.95 18.88
CA VAL A 93 -1.71 12.39 18.90
C VAL A 93 -2.72 13.47 19.28
N GLN A 94 -3.96 13.31 18.84
CA GLN A 94 -5.04 14.27 19.10
C GLN A 94 -5.60 14.11 20.52
N GLU A 95 -5.57 12.90 21.04
CA GLU A 95 -6.10 12.49 22.34
C GLU A 95 -5.34 13.19 23.48
N ARG A 96 -6.02 13.50 24.58
CA ARG A 96 -5.46 14.40 25.61
C ARG A 96 -4.41 13.73 26.48
N ASN A 97 -4.51 12.42 26.64
CA ASN A 97 -3.66 11.61 27.49
C ASN A 97 -3.64 10.16 27.00
N ARG A 98 -2.78 9.34 27.61
CA ARG A 98 -2.62 7.92 27.27
C ARG A 98 -3.89 7.09 27.48
N ASN A 99 -4.69 7.37 28.52
CA ASN A 99 -5.91 6.60 28.81
C ASN A 99 -6.97 6.79 27.71
N GLU A 100 -7.22 8.04 27.28
CA GLU A 100 -8.14 8.32 26.16
C GLU A 100 -7.68 7.65 24.86
N LEU A 101 -6.36 7.61 24.65
CA LEU A 101 -5.76 6.94 23.50
C LEU A 101 -5.98 5.42 23.56
N GLU A 102 -5.78 4.79 24.72
CA GLU A 102 -5.99 3.35 24.94
C GLU A 102 -7.47 2.95 24.86
N GLU A 103 -8.38 3.81 25.32
CA GLU A 103 -9.84 3.59 25.16
C GLU A 103 -10.25 3.56 23.68
N LYS A 104 -9.66 4.42 22.86
CA LYS A 104 -9.95 4.50 21.42
C LYS A 104 -9.21 3.44 20.61
N TYR A 105 -8.00 3.09 21.04
CA TYR A 105 -7.11 2.14 20.37
C TYR A 105 -6.51 1.16 21.40
N PRO A 106 -7.19 0.05 21.71
CA PRO A 106 -6.75 -0.90 22.75
C PRO A 106 -5.35 -1.50 22.55
N HIS A 107 -4.86 -1.53 21.30
CA HIS A 107 -3.54 -2.03 20.94
C HIS A 107 -2.41 -0.99 21.06
N VAL A 108 -2.74 0.28 21.37
CA VAL A 108 -1.76 1.36 21.39
C VAL A 108 -0.71 1.23 22.48
N GLY A 109 -1.05 0.56 23.60
CA GLY A 109 -0.13 0.37 24.72
C GLY A 109 1.19 -0.27 24.30
N ALA A 110 1.14 -1.27 23.40
CA ALA A 110 2.33 -1.90 22.86
C ALA A 110 3.18 -0.94 22.00
N ASN A 111 2.53 -0.07 21.22
CA ASN A 111 3.24 0.94 20.41
C ASN A 111 3.88 2.01 21.29
N VAL A 112 3.18 2.46 22.33
CA VAL A 112 3.70 3.41 23.33
C VAL A 112 4.92 2.82 24.02
N GLU A 113 4.86 1.56 24.46
CA GLU A 113 6.01 0.87 25.08
C GLU A 113 7.22 0.79 24.16
N VAL A 114 7.02 0.52 22.85
CA VAL A 114 8.12 0.50 21.87
C VAL A 114 8.77 1.88 21.72
N LEU A 115 7.96 2.94 21.75
CA LEU A 115 8.45 4.32 21.63
C LEU A 115 9.18 4.77 22.90
N GLU A 116 8.55 4.59 24.06
CA GLU A 116 9.13 4.94 25.36
C GLU A 116 10.40 4.13 25.65
N GLY A 117 10.39 2.82 25.37
CA GLY A 117 11.54 1.94 25.56
C GLY A 117 12.73 2.25 24.67
N LYS A 118 12.53 3.04 23.61
CA LYS A 118 13.59 3.54 22.73
C LYS A 118 13.83 5.04 22.89
N GLU A 119 13.34 5.64 23.98
CA GLU A 119 13.53 7.06 24.31
C GLU A 119 12.93 8.03 23.28
N GLN A 120 11.89 7.58 22.57
CA GLN A 120 11.15 8.38 21.59
C GLN A 120 10.03 9.15 22.29
N LYS A 121 9.64 10.31 21.74
CA LYS A 121 8.70 11.21 22.40
C LYS A 121 7.30 11.09 21.81
N VAL A 122 6.30 10.94 22.67
CA VAL A 122 4.89 11.07 22.31
C VAL A 122 4.34 12.37 22.90
N VAL A 123 3.67 13.18 22.07
CA VAL A 123 3.04 14.44 22.46
C VAL A 123 1.53 14.32 22.28
N PHE A 124 0.80 14.51 23.37
CA PHE A 124 -0.66 14.43 23.40
C PHE A 124 -1.31 15.78 23.14
N ASN A 125 -2.62 15.76 22.86
CA ASN A 125 -3.47 16.94 22.70
C ASN A 125 -3.04 17.87 21.55
N VAL A 126 -2.60 17.30 20.43
CA VAL A 126 -2.18 18.07 19.25
C VAL A 126 -3.27 18.03 18.18
N ASP A 127 -3.95 19.17 17.99
CA ASP A 127 -4.91 19.35 16.89
C ASP A 127 -4.19 19.88 15.64
N ALA A 128 -3.86 18.97 14.72
CA ALA A 128 -3.18 19.28 13.47
C ALA A 128 -3.97 20.27 12.58
N GLY A 129 -5.30 20.32 12.70
CA GLY A 129 -6.15 21.25 11.95
C GLY A 129 -6.09 22.70 12.46
N ARG A 130 -5.49 22.92 13.63
CA ARG A 130 -5.29 24.24 14.24
C ARG A 130 -3.83 24.66 14.34
N MET A 131 -2.91 23.88 13.78
CA MET A 131 -1.50 24.26 13.65
C MET A 131 -1.35 25.16 12.42
N GLY A 132 -1.21 26.48 12.63
CA GLY A 132 -1.05 27.48 11.57
C GLY A 132 -0.57 28.82 12.09
#